data_AF-A0A023GF19-F1
#
_entry.id   AF-A0A023GF19-F1
#
_cell.length_a   1.000
_cell.length_b   1.000
_cell.length_c   1.000
_cell.angle_alpha   90.00
_cell.angle_beta   90.00
_cell.angle_gamma   90.00
#
_symmetry.space_group_name_H-M   'P 1'
#
loop_
_entity.id
_entity.type
_entity.pdbx_description
1 polymer ?
#
loop_
_entity_poly.entity_id
_entity_poly.type
_entity_poly.pdbx_seq_one_letter_code
_entity_poly.pdbx_strand_id
1 'polypeptide(L)'
;RVGLRLRAWQHLPSQPNMDAGPAFFDQFQKYALTSEWTSFVSNVVKPVQEQYSSMLIREQHEAMNGFWNQCYEGIMVAMHKRSRGVGESKLRFQSQVLSAFQTRLVEEQQRILSVQTNLRNQHLFICRRWKATKLFLTGPCGPWASSINKPLYWKLSQQENFARMRLKLTLNHNFDSHYQASCLRDNQGILSNQSTSWLPPITAEARAMLQKEDIVAEEDIQNLQGQVQELENPDVIIDKKKPVIEEDCELVTLMKVVKGRFEVTATQIYFIDLSPVREEGERHDFTYPLHMLREVHLRRYNLRRSALEFFLVDQTNFFLNFTTKTRNKIFGRVVALHPPTCYTRLAPAPQLSFCGHRASLSAG
;
A
#
# COMPACT_ATOMS: atom_id res chain seq x y z
N ARG A 1 30.64 66.37 32.88
CA ARG A 1 31.50 67.57 33.02
C ARG A 1 32.87 67.12 33.50
N VAL A 2 33.77 66.72 32.59
CA VAL A 2 35.16 66.45 32.96
C VAL A 2 35.86 67.82 33.02
N GLY A 3 36.06 68.33 34.24
CA GLY A 3 36.71 69.60 34.48
C GLY A 3 38.23 69.50 34.35
N LEU A 4 38.74 69.12 33.18
CA LEU A 4 40.16 69.22 32.87
C LEU A 4 40.47 70.66 32.47
N ARG A 5 40.50 71.56 33.47
CA ARG A 5 41.02 72.91 33.24
C ARG A 5 42.52 72.79 33.02
N LEU A 6 42.95 72.86 31.77
CA LEU A 6 44.34 73.12 31.38
C LEU A 6 44.71 74.44 32.04
N ARG A 7 45.37 74.41 33.20
CA ARG A 7 45.81 75.61 33.92
C ARG A 7 46.99 76.22 33.15
N ALA A 8 46.72 76.76 31.97
CA ALA A 8 47.71 77.19 30.97
C ALA A 8 48.74 78.16 31.56
N TRP A 9 48.29 79.09 32.40
CA TRP A 9 49.10 80.05 33.16
C TRP A 9 50.17 79.45 34.10
N GLN A 10 50.10 78.16 34.45
CA GLN A 10 51.08 77.49 35.33
C GLN A 10 52.22 76.85 34.54
N HIS A 11 52.01 76.63 33.24
CA HIS A 11 52.96 75.92 32.38
C HIS A 11 53.52 76.81 31.25
N LEU A 12 53.00 78.04 31.11
CA LEU A 12 53.38 79.00 30.07
C LEU A 12 53.69 80.38 30.68
N PRO A 13 54.80 80.52 31.43
CA PRO A 13 55.16 81.78 32.09
C PRO A 13 55.60 82.90 31.14
N SER A 14 56.06 82.58 29.91
CA SER A 14 56.48 83.61 28.93
C SER A 14 55.42 83.90 27.86
N GLN A 15 54.17 83.51 28.12
CA GLN A 15 53.05 83.74 27.22
C GLN A 15 52.86 85.24 26.92
N PRO A 16 52.78 85.66 25.65
CA PRO A 16 52.53 87.07 25.31
C PRO A 16 51.14 87.52 25.79
N ASN A 17 50.99 88.81 26.09
CA ASN A 17 49.71 89.40 26.52
C ASN A 17 48.61 89.06 25.52
N MET A 18 47.48 88.57 26.03
CA MET A 18 46.31 88.13 25.26
C MET A 18 45.43 89.31 24.79
N ASP A 19 46.02 90.51 24.64
CA ASP A 19 45.30 91.67 24.13
C ASP A 19 45.05 91.46 22.63
N ALA A 20 43.78 91.55 22.22
CA ALA A 20 43.31 91.27 20.85
C ALA A 20 43.73 92.39 19.86
N GLY A 21 45.04 92.60 19.71
CA GLY A 21 45.63 93.52 18.74
C GLY A 21 46.05 92.81 17.45
N PRO A 22 46.22 93.55 16.33
CA PRO A 22 46.59 92.99 15.03
C PRO A 22 47.97 92.31 15.01
N ALA A 23 48.83 92.56 16.01
CA ALA A 23 50.15 91.95 16.16
C ALA A 23 50.15 90.66 17.01
N PHE A 24 49.03 90.30 17.65
CA PHE A 24 48.96 89.11 18.51
C PHE A 24 49.26 87.82 17.75
N PHE A 25 48.70 87.67 16.54
CA PHE A 25 48.88 86.47 15.73
C PHE A 25 50.35 86.24 15.36
N ASP A 26 51.05 87.29 14.89
CA ASP A 26 52.47 87.20 14.53
C ASP A 26 53.37 86.92 15.73
N GLN A 27 53.04 87.50 16.90
CA GLN A 27 53.76 87.26 18.15
C GLN A 27 53.50 85.84 18.68
N PHE A 28 52.26 85.37 18.62
CA PHE A 28 51.89 84.01 19.01
C PHE A 28 52.48 82.97 18.07
N GLN A 29 52.54 83.22 16.77
CA GLN A 29 53.17 82.30 15.81
C GLN A 29 54.66 82.12 16.09
N LYS A 30 55.37 83.21 16.44
CA LYS A 30 56.77 83.13 16.89
C LYS A 30 56.89 82.39 18.23
N TYR A 31 55.96 82.62 19.15
CA TYR A 31 55.90 81.94 20.44
C TYR A 31 55.59 80.43 20.31
N ALA A 32 54.73 80.04 19.39
CA ALA A 32 54.36 78.65 19.15
C ALA A 32 55.53 77.79 18.63
N LEU A 33 56.55 78.43 18.06
CA LEU A 33 57.79 77.77 17.62
C LEU A 33 58.82 77.65 18.76
N THR A 34 58.55 78.22 19.94
CA THR A 34 59.45 78.10 21.08
C THR A 34 59.42 76.69 21.67
N SER A 35 60.53 76.33 22.32
CA SER A 35 60.64 75.06 23.05
C SER A 35 59.66 74.98 24.22
N GLU A 36 59.27 76.11 24.81
CA GLU A 36 58.27 76.20 25.89
C GLU A 36 56.89 75.73 25.41
N TRP A 37 56.40 76.26 24.28
CA TRP A 37 55.13 75.83 23.70
C TRP A 37 55.16 74.36 23.28
N THR A 38 56.25 73.93 22.65
CA THR A 38 56.42 72.54 22.21
C THR A 38 56.40 71.56 23.40
N SER A 39 57.08 71.93 24.50
CA SER A 39 57.07 71.16 25.75
C SER A 39 55.69 71.12 26.40
N PHE A 40 54.97 72.25 26.45
CA PHE A 40 53.61 72.31 26.97
C PHE A 40 52.63 71.42 26.17
N VAL A 41 52.69 71.49 24.84
CA VAL A 41 51.85 70.64 23.98
C VAL A 41 52.16 69.17 24.20
N SER A 42 53.44 68.80 24.25
CA SER A 42 53.84 67.39 24.39
C SER A 42 53.56 66.83 25.79
N ASN A 43 53.80 67.61 26.84
CA ASN A 43 53.78 67.12 28.22
C ASN A 43 52.45 67.37 28.95
N VAL A 44 51.63 68.31 28.48
CA VAL A 44 50.36 68.69 29.14
C VAL A 44 49.17 68.49 28.21
N VAL A 45 49.22 69.00 26.98
CA VAL A 45 48.06 68.93 26.08
C VAL A 45 47.82 67.52 25.53
N LYS A 46 48.85 66.85 25.01
CA LYS A 46 48.71 65.47 24.48
C LYS A 46 48.23 64.47 25.54
N PRO A 47 48.80 64.41 26.76
CA PRO A 47 48.32 63.47 27.78
C PRO A 47 46.88 63.74 28.21
N VAL A 48 46.46 65.01 28.30
CA VAL A 48 45.07 65.38 28.63
C VAL A 48 44.12 65.04 27.48
N GLN A 49 44.55 65.21 26.23
CA GLN A 49 43.79 64.79 25.04
C GLN A 49 43.64 63.25 25.00
N GLU A 50 44.69 62.50 25.27
CA GLU A 50 44.66 61.04 25.33
C GLU A 50 43.78 60.55 26.49
N GLN A 51 43.83 61.21 27.64
CA GLN A 51 42.93 60.94 28.76
C GLN A 51 41.48 61.22 28.41
N TYR A 52 41.18 62.34 27.75
CA TYR A 52 39.83 62.67 27.28
C TYR A 52 39.34 61.66 26.23
N SER A 53 40.19 61.30 25.26
CA SER A 53 39.87 60.34 24.20
C SER A 53 39.61 58.93 24.76
N SER A 54 40.47 58.48 25.68
CA SER A 54 40.35 57.15 26.30
C SER A 54 39.17 57.03 27.26
N MET A 55 38.75 58.12 27.90
CA MET A 55 37.62 58.11 28.82
C MET A 55 36.30 58.32 28.10
N LEU A 56 36.16 59.36 27.27
CA LEU A 56 34.85 59.72 26.70
C LEU A 56 34.62 59.11 25.31
N ILE A 57 35.61 59.20 24.41
CA ILE A 57 35.43 58.73 23.02
C ILE A 57 35.39 57.21 22.97
N ARG A 58 36.25 56.53 23.73
CA ARG A 58 36.26 55.06 23.79
C ARG A 58 34.95 54.49 24.35
N GLU A 59 34.42 55.06 25.44
CA GLU A 59 33.16 54.60 26.05
C GLU A 59 31.98 54.78 25.07
N GLN A 60 31.90 55.93 24.39
CA GLN A 60 30.86 56.16 23.37
C GLN A 60 31.01 55.22 22.18
N HIS A 61 32.24 54.94 21.74
CA HIS A 61 32.50 54.01 20.65
C HIS A 61 32.13 52.57 21.02
N GLU A 62 32.44 52.12 22.25
CA GLU A 62 32.04 50.81 22.77
C GLU A 62 30.52 50.69 22.89
N ALA A 63 29.84 51.73 23.39
CA ALA A 63 28.38 51.76 23.47
C ALA A 63 27.73 51.71 22.07
N MET A 64 28.27 52.45 21.11
CA MET A 64 27.82 52.45 19.72
C MET A 64 28.03 51.07 19.08
N ASN A 65 29.19 50.45 19.28
CA ASN A 65 29.49 49.11 18.78
C ASN A 65 28.55 48.05 19.40
N GLY A 66 28.28 48.16 20.70
CA GLY A 66 27.32 47.32 21.40
C GLY A 66 25.91 47.46 20.82
N PHE A 67 25.46 48.70 20.56
CA PHE A 67 24.17 48.96 19.93
C PHE A 67 24.07 48.34 18.53
N TRP A 68 25.06 48.57 17.66
CA TRP A 68 25.05 48.00 16.31
C TRP A 68 25.09 46.47 16.31
N ASN A 69 25.86 45.85 17.21
CA ASN A 69 25.88 44.41 17.38
C ASN A 69 24.52 43.88 17.83
N GLN A 70 23.86 44.54 18.79
CA GLN A 70 22.50 44.16 19.21
C GLN A 70 21.48 44.30 18.08
N CYS A 71 21.58 45.36 17.26
CA CYS A 71 20.73 45.51 16.08
C CYS A 71 20.97 44.38 15.06
N TYR A 72 22.23 44.04 14.80
CA TYR A 72 22.59 42.96 13.88
C TYR A 72 22.06 41.61 14.36
N GLU A 73 22.31 41.26 15.62
CA GLU A 73 21.79 40.03 16.25
C GLU A 73 20.26 40.01 16.21
N GLY A 74 19.60 41.14 16.50
CA GLY A 74 18.16 41.29 16.42
C GLY A 74 17.62 41.00 15.02
N ILE A 75 18.28 41.51 13.97
CA ILE A 75 17.92 41.24 12.57
C ILE A 75 18.11 39.75 12.25
N MET A 76 19.24 39.15 12.63
CA MET A 76 19.52 37.75 12.36
C MET A 76 18.52 36.83 13.05
N VAL A 77 18.20 37.07 14.33
CA VAL A 77 17.19 36.31 15.07
C VAL A 77 15.81 36.47 14.46
N ALA A 78 15.41 37.69 14.08
CA ALA A 78 14.14 37.94 13.42
C ALA A 78 14.04 37.22 12.07
N MET A 79 15.12 37.22 11.28
CA MET A 79 15.20 36.50 10.02
C MET A 79 15.05 34.99 10.21
N HIS A 80 15.78 34.39 11.16
CA HIS A 80 15.65 32.96 11.46
C HIS A 80 14.26 32.59 11.99
N LYS A 81 13.67 33.41 12.88
CA LYS A 81 12.31 33.20 13.38
C LYS A 81 11.28 33.26 12.24
N ARG A 82 11.41 34.21 11.32
CA ARG A 82 10.55 34.30 10.13
C ARG A 82 10.67 33.05 9.27
N SER A 83 11.89 32.64 8.91
CA SER A 83 12.13 31.45 8.09
C SER A 83 11.56 30.19 8.74
N ARG A 84 11.74 30.05 10.06
CA ARG A 84 11.15 28.95 10.83
C ARG A 84 9.62 28.98 10.80
N GLY A 85 9.00 30.14 11.06
CA GLY A 85 7.55 30.28 11.03
C GLY A 85 6.93 29.97 9.67
N VAL A 86 7.61 30.35 8.58
CA VAL A 86 7.19 29.97 7.21
C VAL A 86 7.27 28.46 7.02
N GLY A 87 8.34 27.81 7.46
CA GLY A 87 8.49 26.35 7.40
C GLY A 87 7.42 25.62 8.20
N GLU A 88 7.19 26.03 9.45
CA GLU A 88 6.15 25.45 10.31
C GLU A 88 4.74 25.64 9.74
N SER A 89 4.44 26.83 9.21
CA SER A 89 3.15 27.12 8.55
C SER A 89 2.95 26.24 7.31
N LYS A 90 3.98 26.08 6.48
CA LYS A 90 3.95 25.20 5.30
C LYS A 90 3.67 23.74 5.70
N LEU A 91 4.33 23.24 6.74
CA LEU A 91 4.11 21.88 7.25
C LEU A 91 2.71 21.69 7.84
N ARG A 92 2.19 22.69 8.56
CA ARG A 92 0.80 22.67 9.07
C ARG A 92 -0.22 22.67 7.94
N PHE A 93 -0.04 23.52 6.93
CA PHE A 93 -0.92 23.54 5.77
C PHE A 93 -0.88 22.20 5.01
N GLN A 94 0.31 21.64 4.81
CA GLN A 94 0.46 20.35 4.13
C GLN A 94 -0.20 19.21 4.90
N SER A 95 0.01 19.13 6.21
CA SER A 95 -0.56 18.07 7.05
C SER A 95 -2.07 18.25 7.28
N GLN A 96 -2.55 19.45 7.60
CA GLN A 96 -3.93 19.64 8.01
C GLN A 96 -4.89 19.88 6.84
N VAL A 97 -4.43 20.53 5.76
CA VAL A 97 -5.29 20.89 4.63
C VAL A 97 -5.05 19.96 3.46
N LEU A 98 -3.80 19.90 2.95
CA LEU A 98 -3.52 19.15 1.73
C LEU A 98 -3.69 17.64 1.92
N SER A 99 -3.14 17.07 3.00
CA SER A 99 -3.25 15.63 3.23
C SER A 99 -4.70 15.21 3.48
N ALA A 100 -5.45 15.97 4.28
CA ALA A 100 -6.87 15.71 4.52
C ALA A 100 -7.70 15.79 3.23
N PHE A 101 -7.43 16.80 2.39
CA PHE A 101 -8.07 16.92 1.08
C PHE A 101 -7.74 15.72 0.17
N GLN A 102 -6.48 15.32 0.10
CA GLN A 102 -6.04 14.17 -0.70
C GLN A 102 -6.70 12.87 -0.24
N THR A 103 -6.76 12.63 1.08
CA THR A 103 -7.46 11.47 1.65
C THR A 103 -8.93 11.48 1.26
N ARG A 104 -9.63 12.62 1.39
CA ARG A 104 -11.04 12.74 0.98
C ARG A 104 -11.24 12.53 -0.52
N LEU A 105 -10.32 13.01 -1.34
CA LEU A 105 -10.37 12.79 -2.79
C LEU A 105 -10.26 11.31 -3.14
N VAL A 106 -9.34 10.58 -2.50
CA VAL A 106 -9.17 9.14 -2.71
C VAL A 106 -10.40 8.36 -2.21
N GLU A 107 -10.92 8.68 -1.03
CA GLU A 107 -12.15 8.08 -0.48
C GLU A 107 -13.34 8.28 -1.45
N GLU A 108 -13.52 9.50 -1.96
CA GLU A 108 -14.62 9.82 -2.87
C GLU A 108 -14.47 9.11 -4.21
N GLN A 109 -13.25 9.02 -4.74
CA GLN A 109 -12.97 8.25 -5.95
C GLN A 109 -13.30 6.76 -5.76
N GLN A 110 -12.91 6.18 -4.62
CA GLN A 110 -13.25 4.79 -4.28
C GLN A 110 -14.77 4.59 -4.16
N ARG A 111 -15.47 5.52 -3.51
CA ARG A 111 -16.94 5.50 -3.39
C ARG A 111 -17.62 5.56 -4.76
N ILE A 112 -17.16 6.40 -5.67
CA ILE A 112 -17.71 6.50 -7.04
C ILE A 112 -17.48 5.17 -7.79
N LEU A 113 -16.27 4.63 -7.74
CA LEU A 113 -15.94 3.35 -8.39
C LEU A 113 -16.75 2.18 -7.83
N SER A 114 -16.98 2.14 -6.51
CA SER A 114 -17.78 1.09 -5.88
C SER A 114 -19.24 1.17 -6.33
N VAL A 115 -19.81 2.39 -6.41
CA VAL A 115 -21.18 2.61 -6.89
C VAL A 115 -21.32 2.20 -8.35
N GLN A 116 -20.39 2.62 -9.22
CA GLN A 116 -20.38 2.23 -10.63
C GLN A 116 -20.28 0.72 -10.82
N THR A 117 -19.38 0.07 -10.06
CA THR A 117 -19.21 -1.39 -10.10
C THR A 117 -20.48 -2.09 -9.62
N ASN A 118 -21.11 -1.62 -8.54
CA ASN A 118 -22.36 -2.19 -8.03
C ASN A 118 -23.48 -2.07 -9.07
N LEU A 119 -23.65 -0.90 -9.68
CA LEU A 119 -24.68 -0.68 -10.71
C LEU A 119 -24.46 -1.57 -11.93
N ARG A 120 -23.21 -1.71 -12.40
CA ARG A 120 -22.87 -2.65 -13.48
C ARG A 120 -23.20 -4.09 -13.09
N ASN A 121 -22.87 -4.51 -11.87
CA ASN A 121 -23.14 -5.86 -11.38
C ASN A 121 -24.66 -6.12 -11.27
N GLN A 122 -25.44 -5.16 -10.77
CA GLN A 122 -26.90 -5.25 -10.74
C GLN A 122 -27.48 -5.38 -12.15
N HIS A 123 -27.00 -4.57 -13.10
CA HIS A 123 -27.43 -4.66 -14.50
C HIS A 123 -27.13 -6.03 -15.11
N LEU A 124 -25.92 -6.56 -14.90
CA LEU A 124 -25.54 -7.90 -15.36
C LEU A 124 -26.38 -9.00 -14.71
N PHE A 125 -26.66 -8.89 -13.41
CA PHE A 125 -27.53 -9.82 -12.69
C PHE A 125 -28.95 -9.84 -13.26
N ILE A 126 -29.55 -8.65 -13.47
CA ILE A 126 -30.88 -8.51 -14.06
C ILE A 126 -30.90 -9.10 -15.47
N CYS A 127 -29.88 -8.79 -16.29
CA CYS A 127 -29.74 -9.35 -17.63
C CYS A 127 -29.64 -10.88 -17.63
N ARG A 128 -28.87 -11.48 -16.71
CA ARG A 128 -28.78 -12.94 -16.54
C ARG A 128 -30.13 -13.53 -16.15
N ARG A 129 -30.82 -12.92 -15.18
CA ARG A 129 -32.13 -13.37 -14.70
C ARG A 129 -33.19 -13.26 -15.79
N TRP A 130 -33.17 -12.18 -16.58
CA TRP A 130 -34.05 -12.01 -17.74
C TRP A 130 -33.79 -13.06 -18.82
N LYS A 131 -32.52 -13.34 -19.14
CA LYS A 131 -32.15 -14.41 -20.09
C LYS A 131 -32.65 -15.78 -19.61
N ALA A 132 -32.48 -16.09 -18.32
CA ALA A 132 -32.96 -17.34 -17.72
C ALA A 132 -34.49 -17.43 -17.76
N THR A 133 -35.22 -16.39 -17.37
CA THR A 133 -36.69 -16.35 -17.43
C THR A 133 -37.20 -16.46 -18.87
N LYS A 134 -36.58 -15.75 -19.82
CA LYS A 134 -36.92 -15.84 -21.24
C LYS A 134 -36.77 -17.28 -21.73
N LEU A 135 -35.67 -17.95 -21.41
CA LEU A 135 -35.44 -19.35 -21.78
C LEU A 135 -36.41 -20.31 -21.09
N PHE A 136 -36.77 -20.07 -19.83
CA PHE A 136 -37.79 -20.85 -19.15
C PHE A 136 -39.15 -20.74 -19.87
N LEU A 137 -39.51 -19.54 -20.33
CA LEU A 137 -40.80 -19.31 -20.98
C LEU A 137 -40.83 -19.78 -22.44
N THR A 138 -39.78 -19.49 -23.21
CA THR A 138 -39.75 -19.75 -24.67
C THR A 138 -38.90 -20.96 -25.06
N GLY A 139 -38.27 -21.63 -24.10
CA GLY A 139 -37.47 -22.83 -24.34
C GLY A 139 -38.32 -24.02 -24.78
N PRO A 140 -37.69 -25.15 -25.14
CA PRO A 140 -38.39 -26.33 -25.68
C PRO A 140 -39.42 -26.93 -24.71
N CYS A 141 -39.25 -26.73 -23.40
CA CYS A 141 -40.18 -27.17 -22.36
C CYS A 141 -41.00 -26.00 -21.75
N GLY A 142 -40.94 -24.81 -22.36
CA GLY A 142 -41.57 -23.61 -21.83
C GLY A 142 -43.02 -23.41 -22.30
N PRO A 143 -43.86 -22.67 -21.56
CA PRO A 143 -45.25 -22.40 -21.94
C PRO A 143 -45.42 -21.69 -23.29
N TRP A 144 -44.39 -20.98 -23.76
CA TRP A 144 -44.35 -20.24 -25.02
C TRP A 144 -43.30 -20.81 -25.98
N ALA A 145 -43.06 -22.12 -25.92
CA ALA A 145 -42.17 -22.82 -26.83
C ALA A 145 -42.60 -22.57 -28.29
N SER A 146 -41.67 -22.07 -29.11
CA SER A 146 -41.87 -21.93 -30.56
C SER A 146 -41.14 -23.06 -31.30
N SER A 147 -41.73 -23.57 -32.37
CA SER A 147 -41.22 -24.72 -33.15
C SER A 147 -39.91 -24.44 -33.90
N ILE A 148 -39.38 -23.21 -33.84
CA ILE A 148 -38.11 -22.82 -34.45
C ILE A 148 -36.96 -23.27 -33.53
N ASN A 149 -36.53 -24.50 -33.71
CA ASN A 149 -35.42 -25.11 -32.98
C ASN A 149 -34.07 -24.52 -33.44
N LYS A 150 -33.61 -23.47 -32.77
CA LYS A 150 -32.18 -23.14 -32.78
C LYS A 150 -31.42 -24.24 -32.01
N PRO A 151 -30.21 -24.65 -32.45
CA PRO A 151 -29.42 -25.63 -31.73
C PRO A 151 -29.12 -25.13 -30.31
N LEU A 152 -29.51 -25.92 -29.31
CA LEU A 152 -29.24 -25.68 -27.89
C LEU A 152 -27.92 -26.36 -27.54
N TYR A 153 -26.95 -25.57 -27.11
CA TYR A 153 -25.66 -26.07 -26.67
C TYR A 153 -25.70 -26.33 -25.16
N TRP A 154 -25.26 -27.52 -24.76
CA TRP A 154 -25.23 -27.94 -23.37
C TRP A 154 -23.78 -28.04 -22.89
N LYS A 155 -23.56 -27.73 -21.62
CA LYS A 155 -22.29 -27.96 -20.93
C LYS A 155 -22.54 -28.68 -19.61
N LEU A 156 -21.53 -29.38 -19.11
CA LEU A 156 -21.61 -29.98 -17.78
C LEU A 156 -21.80 -28.87 -16.74
N SER A 157 -22.72 -29.10 -15.82
CA SER A 157 -22.90 -28.28 -14.63
C SER A 157 -21.61 -28.23 -13.83
N GLN A 158 -21.38 -27.13 -13.13
CA GLN A 158 -20.23 -27.00 -12.22
C GLN A 158 -20.39 -27.82 -10.93
N GLN A 159 -21.59 -28.33 -10.65
CA GLN A 159 -21.88 -29.15 -9.46
C GLN A 159 -21.31 -30.57 -9.61
N GLU A 160 -20.53 -31.02 -8.63
CA GLU A 160 -19.90 -32.35 -8.59
C GLU A 160 -20.48 -33.19 -7.45
N ASN A 161 -20.82 -34.46 -7.72
CA ASN A 161 -21.20 -35.37 -6.63
C ASN A 161 -19.98 -35.79 -5.77
N PHE A 162 -20.21 -36.56 -4.70
CA PHE A 162 -19.14 -37.06 -3.83
C PHE A 162 -18.05 -37.89 -4.54
N ALA A 163 -18.35 -38.44 -5.72
CA ALA A 163 -17.42 -39.18 -6.56
C ALA A 163 -16.77 -38.29 -7.65
N ARG A 164 -16.88 -36.96 -7.54
CA ARG A 164 -16.38 -35.96 -8.51
C ARG A 164 -16.96 -36.08 -9.92
N MET A 165 -18.16 -36.65 -10.02
CA MET A 165 -18.88 -36.76 -11.29
C MET A 165 -19.81 -35.57 -11.47
N ARG A 166 -19.73 -34.94 -12.65
CA ARG A 166 -20.68 -33.90 -13.10
C ARG A 166 -21.81 -34.58 -13.87
N LEU A 167 -22.91 -34.89 -13.19
CA LEU A 167 -24.01 -35.68 -13.76
C LEU A 167 -25.10 -34.83 -14.44
N LYS A 168 -25.09 -33.50 -14.25
CA LYS A 168 -26.12 -32.59 -14.76
C LYS A 168 -25.60 -31.79 -15.95
N LEU A 169 -26.42 -31.68 -17.00
CA LEU A 169 -26.20 -30.74 -18.09
C LEU A 169 -26.91 -29.42 -17.79
N THR A 170 -26.27 -28.32 -18.17
CA THR A 170 -26.81 -26.95 -18.08
C THR A 170 -26.65 -26.26 -19.42
N LEU A 171 -27.53 -25.32 -19.72
CA LEU A 171 -27.48 -24.63 -21.00
C LEU A 171 -26.22 -23.76 -21.09
N ASN A 172 -25.53 -23.82 -22.21
CA ASN A 172 -24.37 -22.98 -22.50
C ASN A 172 -24.80 -21.72 -23.26
N HIS A 173 -24.95 -20.60 -22.54
CA HIS A 173 -25.34 -19.32 -23.15
C HIS A 173 -24.26 -18.67 -23.99
N ASN A 174 -22.99 -18.97 -23.71
CA ASN A 174 -21.82 -18.38 -24.35
C ASN A 174 -21.10 -19.45 -25.18
N PHE A 175 -21.86 -20.26 -25.92
CA PHE A 175 -21.28 -21.26 -26.79
C PHE A 175 -20.37 -20.58 -27.82
N ASP A 176 -19.10 -20.93 -27.76
CA ASP A 176 -18.13 -20.65 -28.79
C ASP A 176 -17.68 -22.00 -29.35
N SER A 177 -17.74 -22.14 -30.68
CA SER A 177 -17.23 -23.33 -31.39
C SER A 177 -15.71 -23.47 -31.22
N HIS A 178 -15.04 -22.40 -30.76
CA HIS A 178 -13.59 -22.29 -30.66
C HIS A 178 -12.88 -22.53 -32.00
N TYR A 179 -13.62 -22.43 -33.10
CA TYR A 179 -13.11 -22.62 -34.46
C TYR A 179 -11.94 -21.68 -34.73
N GLN A 180 -12.09 -20.39 -34.41
CA GLN A 180 -11.01 -19.40 -34.57
C GLN A 180 -9.79 -19.70 -33.71
N ALA A 181 -9.99 -20.14 -32.46
CA ALA A 181 -8.90 -20.56 -31.58
C ALA A 181 -8.16 -21.80 -32.12
N SER A 182 -8.89 -22.76 -32.70
CA SER A 182 -8.31 -23.92 -33.38
C SER A 182 -7.54 -23.51 -34.63
N CYS A 183 -8.09 -22.62 -35.46
CA CYS A 183 -7.41 -22.12 -36.65
C CYS A 183 -6.11 -21.38 -36.30
N LEU A 184 -6.06 -20.64 -35.19
CA LEU A 184 -4.83 -19.99 -34.71
C LEU A 184 -3.80 -21.01 -34.22
N ARG A 185 -4.22 -22.04 -33.47
CA ARG A 185 -3.33 -23.13 -33.05
C ARG A 185 -2.77 -23.89 -34.25
N ASP A 186 -3.61 -24.13 -35.24
CA ASP A 186 -3.30 -24.93 -36.42
C ASP A 186 -2.71 -24.07 -37.57
N ASN A 187 -2.42 -22.79 -37.32
CA ASN A 187 -1.91 -21.78 -38.28
C ASN A 187 -2.74 -21.63 -39.57
N GLN A 188 -4.00 -22.05 -39.57
CA GLN A 188 -4.91 -22.06 -40.73
C GLN A 188 -5.41 -20.66 -41.14
N GLY A 189 -4.88 -19.58 -40.54
CA GLY A 189 -5.28 -18.20 -40.83
C GLY A 189 -4.14 -17.25 -41.24
N ILE A 190 -2.89 -17.72 -41.36
CA ILE A 190 -1.75 -16.88 -41.76
C ILE A 190 -1.41 -17.16 -43.22
N LEU A 191 -2.17 -16.55 -44.13
CA LEU A 191 -1.66 -16.21 -45.47
C LEU A 191 -0.78 -14.96 -45.34
N SER A 192 0.37 -15.10 -44.70
CA SER A 192 1.44 -14.13 -44.76
C SER A 192 2.72 -14.88 -45.07
N ASN A 193 3.28 -14.59 -46.24
CA ASN A 193 4.59 -15.05 -46.69
C ASN A 193 5.67 -14.68 -45.68
N GLN A 194 5.88 -15.49 -44.64
CA GLN A 194 7.11 -15.48 -43.86
C GLN A 194 7.49 -16.92 -43.56
N SER A 195 8.42 -17.42 -44.37
CA SER A 195 9.26 -18.57 -44.04
C SER A 195 9.89 -18.35 -42.66
N THR A 196 9.47 -19.09 -41.65
CA THR A 196 10.29 -19.38 -40.47
C THR A 196 9.85 -20.73 -39.92
N SER A 197 10.67 -21.73 -40.22
CA SER A 197 10.67 -23.06 -39.62
C SER A 197 10.99 -22.97 -38.13
N TRP A 198 9.98 -22.97 -37.27
CA TRP A 198 10.18 -23.15 -35.82
C TRP A 198 9.19 -24.20 -35.32
N LEU A 199 9.69 -25.42 -35.13
CA LEU A 199 8.98 -26.47 -34.41
C LEU A 199 8.76 -26.01 -32.95
N PRO A 200 7.60 -26.25 -32.33
CA PRO A 200 7.39 -25.92 -30.93
C PRO A 200 8.27 -26.80 -30.03
N PRO A 201 8.81 -26.27 -28.92
CA PRO A 201 9.65 -27.04 -28.01
C PRO A 201 8.85 -28.16 -27.34
N ILE A 202 9.38 -29.38 -27.40
CA ILE A 202 8.92 -30.54 -26.64
C ILE A 202 8.93 -30.18 -25.15
N THR A 203 7.78 -30.35 -24.50
CA THR A 203 7.57 -30.11 -23.08
C THR A 203 8.51 -30.97 -22.23
N ALA A 204 9.28 -30.32 -21.36
CA ALA A 204 10.12 -30.97 -20.37
C ALA A 204 9.30 -31.88 -19.47
N GLU A 205 9.66 -33.16 -19.45
CA GLU A 205 9.05 -34.21 -18.64
C GLU A 205 9.22 -33.89 -17.14
N ALA A 206 8.09 -33.73 -16.45
CA ALA A 206 8.06 -33.52 -15.01
C ALA A 206 8.38 -34.83 -14.29
N ARG A 207 9.59 -34.92 -13.69
CA ARG A 207 9.98 -36.02 -12.82
C ARG A 207 9.09 -36.04 -11.57
N ALA A 208 8.32 -37.12 -11.42
CA ALA A 208 7.53 -37.39 -10.23
C ALA A 208 8.45 -37.71 -9.04
N MET A 209 8.55 -36.80 -8.08
CA MET A 209 9.13 -37.11 -6.77
C MET A 209 8.12 -37.90 -5.92
N LEU A 210 8.63 -38.96 -5.29
CA LEU A 210 7.93 -39.89 -4.40
C LEU A 210 6.98 -39.17 -3.42
N GLN A 211 5.77 -39.72 -3.36
CA GLN A 211 4.66 -39.26 -2.54
C GLN A 211 4.97 -39.47 -1.05
N LYS A 212 5.25 -38.37 -0.34
CA LYS A 212 5.03 -38.32 1.11
C LYS A 212 3.61 -37.82 1.33
N GLU A 213 2.78 -38.63 1.97
CA GLU A 213 1.42 -38.25 2.34
C GLU A 213 1.46 -37.04 3.28
N ASP A 214 0.60 -36.07 2.99
CA ASP A 214 0.60 -34.75 3.61
C ASP A 214 -0.26 -34.74 4.87
N ILE A 215 0.18 -35.47 5.88
CA ILE A 215 -0.42 -35.41 7.22
C ILE A 215 0.15 -34.16 7.89
N VAL A 216 -0.69 -33.15 8.09
CA VAL A 216 -0.37 -32.06 9.03
C VAL A 216 -0.35 -32.69 10.40
N ALA A 217 0.78 -32.64 11.11
CA ALA A 217 0.88 -33.18 12.46
C ALA A 217 -0.13 -32.43 13.35
N GLU A 218 -0.87 -33.18 14.18
CA GLU A 218 -1.83 -32.67 15.16
C GLU A 218 -1.24 -31.53 16.02
N GLU A 219 0.08 -31.59 16.25
CA GLU A 219 0.88 -30.63 17.02
C GLU A 219 0.95 -29.23 16.38
N ASP A 220 0.92 -29.12 15.04
CA ASP A 220 0.92 -27.82 14.33
C ASP A 220 -0.46 -27.14 14.40
N ILE A 221 -1.53 -27.92 14.57
CA ILE A 221 -2.90 -27.42 14.73
C ILE A 221 -3.10 -26.87 16.15
N GLN A 222 -2.56 -27.57 17.17
CA GLN A 222 -2.59 -27.11 18.57
C GLN A 222 -1.74 -25.85 18.80
N ASN A 223 -0.56 -25.76 18.18
CA ASN A 223 0.25 -24.54 18.26
C ASN A 223 -0.41 -23.32 17.60
N LEU A 224 -1.24 -23.53 16.57
CA LEU A 224 -2.02 -22.47 15.94
C LEU A 224 -3.29 -22.10 16.72
N GLN A 225 -3.90 -23.04 17.46
CA GLN A 225 -4.99 -22.75 18.40
C GLN A 225 -4.51 -21.92 19.59
N GLY A 226 -3.30 -22.19 20.11
CA GLY A 226 -2.69 -21.42 21.19
C GLY A 226 -2.48 -19.94 20.87
N GLN A 227 -2.12 -19.59 19.62
CA GLN A 227 -1.98 -18.20 19.19
C GLN A 227 -3.32 -17.45 19.00
N VAL A 228 -4.44 -18.17 18.91
CA VAL A 228 -5.78 -17.55 18.80
C VAL A 228 -6.38 -17.28 20.18
N GLN A 229 -6.02 -18.06 21.21
CA GLN A 229 -6.49 -17.86 22.59
C GLN A 229 -5.94 -16.58 23.24
N GLU A 230 -4.77 -16.08 22.82
CA GLU A 230 -4.20 -14.80 23.31
C GLU A 230 -4.95 -13.55 22.80
N LEU A 231 -5.94 -13.70 21.91
CA LEU A 231 -6.75 -12.58 21.40
C LEU A 231 -8.10 -12.45 22.10
N GLU A 232 -8.43 -13.30 23.08
CA GLU A 232 -9.63 -13.15 23.91
C GLU A 232 -9.41 -12.14 25.05
N ASN A 233 -9.28 -10.85 24.70
CA ASN A 233 -9.63 -9.77 25.63
C ASN A 233 -11.10 -9.40 25.40
N PRO A 234 -11.99 -9.37 26.41
CA PRO A 234 -13.44 -9.29 26.20
C PRO A 234 -14.01 -7.92 25.78
N ASP A 235 -13.18 -6.92 25.49
CA ASP A 235 -13.62 -5.52 25.32
C ASP A 235 -13.40 -4.95 23.91
N VAL A 236 -13.66 -5.73 22.86
CA VAL A 236 -13.75 -5.18 21.50
C VAL A 236 -15.05 -5.63 20.86
N ILE A 237 -15.98 -4.68 20.73
CA ILE A 237 -17.20 -4.80 19.93
C ILE A 237 -16.79 -5.34 18.55
N ILE A 238 -17.14 -6.60 18.28
CA ILE A 238 -16.86 -7.28 17.01
C ILE A 238 -17.64 -6.55 15.92
N ASP A 239 -16.97 -5.64 15.25
CA ASP A 239 -17.45 -5.06 14.02
C ASP A 239 -17.48 -6.20 12.98
N LYS A 240 -18.69 -6.68 12.65
CA LYS A 240 -18.97 -7.94 11.91
C LYS A 240 -18.39 -8.01 10.50
N LYS A 241 -17.56 -7.04 10.09
CA LYS A 241 -17.00 -6.87 8.75
C LYS A 241 -15.47 -6.94 8.69
N LYS A 242 -14.74 -7.03 9.80
CA LYS A 242 -13.27 -7.12 9.73
C LYS A 242 -12.85 -8.52 9.26
N PRO A 243 -12.14 -8.68 8.13
CA PRO A 243 -11.71 -9.98 7.65
C PRO A 243 -10.72 -10.61 8.65
N VAL A 244 -10.95 -11.87 9.01
CA VAL A 244 -10.09 -12.65 9.91
C VAL A 244 -8.87 -13.18 9.14
N ILE A 245 -9.04 -13.39 7.83
CA ILE A 245 -8.00 -13.84 6.90
C ILE A 245 -8.13 -12.98 5.64
N GLU A 246 -7.03 -12.38 5.21
CA GLU A 246 -6.90 -11.65 3.95
C GLU A 246 -5.56 -12.03 3.33
N GLU A 247 -5.58 -12.75 2.21
CA GLU A 247 -4.36 -13.22 1.53
C GLU A 247 -4.58 -13.24 0.00
N ASP A 248 -3.55 -12.85 -0.75
CA ASP A 248 -3.58 -12.92 -2.22
C ASP A 248 -3.46 -14.37 -2.71
N CYS A 249 -4.25 -14.73 -3.73
CA CYS A 249 -4.33 -16.09 -4.23
C CYS A 249 -4.71 -16.17 -5.72
N GLU A 250 -4.64 -17.37 -6.28
CA GLU A 250 -5.02 -17.65 -7.66
C GLU A 250 -6.19 -18.65 -7.68
N LEU A 251 -7.34 -18.23 -8.21
CA LEU A 251 -8.46 -19.13 -8.48
C LEU A 251 -8.17 -19.92 -9.75
N VAL A 252 -8.04 -21.24 -9.59
CA VAL A 252 -7.81 -22.16 -10.70
C VAL A 252 -9.15 -22.73 -11.15
N THR A 253 -9.57 -22.34 -12.34
CA THR A 253 -10.74 -22.93 -13.01
C THR A 253 -10.27 -23.91 -14.08
N LEU A 254 -11.20 -24.71 -14.64
CA LEU A 254 -10.88 -25.64 -15.73
C LEU A 254 -10.24 -24.97 -16.94
N MET A 255 -10.63 -23.73 -17.23
CA MET A 255 -10.23 -23.02 -18.46
C MET A 255 -9.12 -21.99 -18.24
N LYS A 256 -9.02 -21.41 -17.04
CA LYS A 256 -8.10 -20.31 -16.76
C LYS A 256 -7.73 -20.18 -15.28
N VAL A 257 -6.61 -19.52 -15.04
CA VAL A 257 -6.14 -19.11 -13.71
C VAL A 257 -6.43 -17.62 -13.55
N VAL A 258 -7.13 -17.25 -12.48
CA VAL A 258 -7.54 -15.88 -12.19
C VAL A 258 -6.85 -15.40 -10.92
N LYS A 259 -6.10 -14.31 -11.01
CA LYS A 259 -5.47 -13.69 -9.83
C LYS A 259 -6.52 -12.95 -9.03
N GLY A 260 -6.53 -13.15 -7.72
CA GLY A 260 -7.50 -12.54 -6.83
C GLY A 260 -7.03 -12.49 -5.39
N ARG A 261 -7.95 -12.12 -4.51
CA ARG A 261 -7.76 -12.08 -3.06
C ARG A 261 -8.78 -12.96 -2.38
N PHE A 262 -8.32 -13.77 -1.43
CA PHE A 262 -9.16 -14.62 -0.61
C PHE A 262 -9.36 -13.95 0.75
N GLU A 263 -10.62 -13.73 1.11
CA GLU A 263 -11.01 -13.13 2.38
C GLU A 263 -11.96 -14.05 3.14
N VAL A 264 -11.71 -14.26 4.43
CA VAL A 264 -12.60 -15.02 5.30
C VAL A 264 -12.93 -14.18 6.52
N THR A 265 -14.23 -14.00 6.75
CA THR A 265 -14.80 -13.37 7.94
C THR A 265 -15.44 -14.47 8.80
N ALA A 266 -15.80 -14.16 10.05
CA ALA A 266 -16.47 -15.10 10.96
C ALA A 266 -17.74 -15.76 10.37
N THR A 267 -18.37 -15.16 9.35
CA THR A 267 -19.63 -15.64 8.78
C THR A 267 -19.60 -15.91 7.28
N GLN A 268 -18.61 -15.40 6.52
CA GLN A 268 -18.61 -15.42 5.06
C GLN A 268 -17.20 -15.64 4.50
N ILE A 269 -17.13 -16.31 3.35
CA ILE A 269 -15.95 -16.53 2.53
C ILE A 269 -16.12 -15.74 1.23
N TYR A 270 -15.09 -14.97 0.86
CA TYR A 270 -15.06 -14.17 -0.35
C TYR A 270 -13.85 -14.53 -1.21
N PHE A 271 -14.06 -14.49 -2.51
CA PHE A 271 -12.98 -14.36 -3.48
C PHE A 271 -13.23 -13.13 -4.34
N ILE A 272 -12.22 -12.27 -4.44
CA ILE A 272 -12.25 -11.02 -5.20
C ILE A 272 -11.27 -11.14 -6.36
N ASP A 273 -11.78 -11.10 -7.58
CA ASP A 273 -11.05 -11.09 -8.84
C ASP A 273 -10.31 -9.76 -9.00
N LEU A 274 -8.97 -9.82 -9.01
CA LEU A 274 -8.07 -8.68 -9.19
C LEU A 274 -7.64 -8.50 -10.65
N SER A 275 -8.24 -9.24 -11.60
CA SER A 275 -7.90 -9.09 -13.01
C SER A 275 -8.25 -7.69 -13.54
N PRO A 276 -7.41 -7.10 -14.40
CA PRO A 276 -7.71 -5.82 -15.02
C PRO A 276 -9.02 -5.92 -15.80
N VAL A 277 -9.87 -4.89 -15.69
CA VAL A 277 -11.21 -4.85 -16.30
C VAL A 277 -11.08 -4.96 -17.82
N ARG A 278 -11.20 -6.18 -18.36
CA ARG A 278 -11.40 -6.40 -19.80
C ARG A 278 -12.89 -6.29 -20.09
N GLU A 279 -13.26 -5.52 -21.11
CA GLU A 279 -14.63 -5.08 -21.38
C GLU A 279 -15.67 -6.20 -21.56
N GLU A 280 -15.23 -7.44 -21.82
CA GLU A 280 -16.09 -8.58 -22.17
C GLU A 280 -16.00 -9.79 -21.21
N GLY A 281 -15.16 -9.74 -20.18
CA GLY A 281 -14.94 -10.88 -19.28
C GLY A 281 -15.89 -10.90 -18.08
N GLU A 282 -16.52 -12.05 -17.80
CA GLU A 282 -17.16 -12.29 -16.49
C GLU A 282 -16.09 -12.26 -15.38
N ARG A 283 -16.29 -11.40 -14.36
CA ARG A 283 -15.51 -11.46 -13.12
C ARG A 283 -15.85 -12.74 -12.38
N HIS A 284 -14.83 -13.36 -11.77
CA HIS A 284 -14.96 -14.63 -11.07
C HIS A 284 -15.22 -14.45 -9.57
N ASP A 285 -15.72 -13.28 -9.18
CA ASP A 285 -16.07 -12.95 -7.80
C ASP A 285 -17.16 -13.89 -7.27
N PHE A 286 -16.94 -14.46 -6.09
CA PHE A 286 -17.96 -15.25 -5.40
C PHE A 286 -17.96 -14.98 -3.91
N THR A 287 -19.11 -15.25 -3.30
CA THR A 287 -19.31 -15.14 -1.85
C THR A 287 -20.14 -16.31 -1.39
N TYR A 288 -19.63 -17.01 -0.38
CA TYR A 288 -20.33 -18.13 0.25
C TYR A 288 -20.42 -17.91 1.76
N PRO A 289 -21.57 -18.18 2.39
CA PRO A 289 -21.64 -18.26 3.85
C PRO A 289 -20.72 -19.34 4.38
N LEU A 290 -20.03 -19.08 5.51
CA LEU A 290 -19.07 -20.02 6.08
C LEU A 290 -19.71 -21.37 6.46
N HIS A 291 -20.99 -21.38 6.87
CA HIS A 291 -21.75 -22.60 7.17
C HIS A 291 -22.01 -23.50 5.96
N MET A 292 -21.84 -22.99 4.74
CA MET A 292 -21.93 -23.81 3.53
C MET A 292 -20.66 -24.62 3.30
N LEU A 293 -19.56 -24.33 4.00
CA LEU A 293 -18.30 -25.05 3.85
C LEU A 293 -18.38 -26.41 4.54
N ARG A 294 -18.21 -27.49 3.76
CA ARG A 294 -18.33 -28.87 4.22
C ARG A 294 -16.98 -29.55 4.44
N GLU A 295 -16.05 -29.36 3.51
CA GLU A 295 -14.73 -29.99 3.57
C GLU A 295 -13.68 -29.06 2.96
N VAL A 296 -12.47 -29.08 3.51
CA VAL A 296 -11.29 -28.40 2.95
C VAL A 296 -10.20 -29.43 2.76
N HIS A 297 -9.66 -29.52 1.55
CA HIS A 297 -8.65 -30.50 1.18
C HIS A 297 -7.33 -29.82 0.84
N LEU A 298 -6.25 -30.34 1.41
CA LEU A 298 -4.89 -29.98 1.02
C LEU A 298 -4.62 -30.55 -0.38
N ARG A 299 -4.26 -29.68 -1.33
CA ARG A 299 -4.03 -30.07 -2.72
C ARG A 299 -2.69 -29.55 -3.24
N ARG A 300 -2.31 -30.08 -4.39
CA ARG A 300 -1.12 -29.66 -5.13
C ARG A 300 -1.53 -28.91 -6.38
N TYR A 301 -0.83 -27.82 -6.69
CA TYR A 301 -0.93 -27.11 -7.96
C TYR A 301 0.44 -27.16 -8.63
N ASN A 302 0.51 -27.63 -9.88
CA ASN A 302 1.76 -27.85 -10.61
C ASN A 302 2.80 -28.62 -9.78
N LEU A 303 2.37 -29.72 -9.14
CA LEU A 303 3.16 -30.58 -8.24
C LEU A 303 3.67 -29.91 -6.95
N ARG A 304 3.35 -28.63 -6.72
CA ARG A 304 3.72 -27.88 -5.51
C ARG A 304 2.60 -27.98 -4.48
N ARG A 305 2.96 -28.12 -3.20
CA ARG A 305 2.02 -28.23 -2.05
C ARG A 305 1.46 -26.86 -1.64
N SER A 306 0.87 -26.15 -2.60
CA SER A 306 0.51 -24.75 -2.49
C SER A 306 -0.98 -24.47 -2.64
N ALA A 307 -1.83 -25.50 -2.82
CA ALA A 307 -3.24 -25.32 -3.13
C ALA A 307 -4.19 -25.87 -2.08
N LEU A 308 -5.39 -25.31 -2.04
CA LEU A 308 -6.53 -25.75 -1.24
C LEU A 308 -7.75 -25.93 -2.13
N GLU A 309 -8.52 -26.97 -1.86
CA GLU A 309 -9.80 -27.20 -2.53
C GLU A 309 -10.91 -27.22 -1.48
N PHE A 310 -11.90 -26.36 -1.68
CA PHE A 310 -13.02 -26.16 -0.76
C PHE A 310 -14.27 -26.80 -1.36
N PHE A 311 -14.97 -27.59 -0.56
CA PHE A 311 -16.21 -28.26 -0.95
C PHE A 311 -17.36 -27.70 -0.11
N LEU A 312 -18.42 -27.28 -0.78
CA LEU A 312 -19.61 -26.74 -0.15
C LEU A 312 -20.70 -27.82 -0.02
N VAL A 313 -21.68 -27.58 0.86
CA VAL A 313 -22.81 -28.48 1.11
C VAL A 313 -23.67 -28.70 -0.15
N ASP A 314 -23.72 -27.72 -1.04
CA ASP A 314 -24.46 -27.77 -2.31
C ASP A 314 -23.68 -28.44 -3.46
N GLN A 315 -22.60 -29.17 -3.14
CA GLN A 315 -21.77 -29.88 -4.12
C GLN A 315 -20.99 -28.97 -5.08
N THR A 316 -20.93 -27.66 -4.79
CA THR A 316 -20.01 -26.76 -5.49
C THR A 316 -18.62 -26.84 -4.85
N ASN A 317 -17.60 -26.62 -5.67
CA ASN A 317 -16.21 -26.59 -5.24
C ASN A 317 -15.44 -25.46 -5.91
N PHE A 318 -14.42 -24.96 -5.20
CA PHE A 318 -13.48 -24.00 -5.76
C PHE A 318 -12.06 -24.34 -5.34
N PHE A 319 -11.11 -24.07 -6.24
CA PHE A 319 -9.71 -24.47 -6.10
C PHE A 319 -8.83 -23.22 -6.09
N LEU A 320 -8.12 -22.99 -5.00
CA LEU A 320 -7.25 -21.83 -4.81
C LEU A 320 -5.80 -22.28 -4.69
N ASN A 321 -4.92 -21.59 -5.41
CA ASN A 321 -3.48 -21.70 -5.29
C ASN A 321 -2.93 -20.50 -4.49
N PHE A 322 -2.03 -20.78 -3.56
CA PHE A 322 -1.37 -19.83 -2.67
C PHE A 322 0.16 -20.01 -2.74
N THR A 323 0.90 -19.46 -1.78
CA THR A 323 2.28 -19.90 -1.49
C THR A 323 2.26 -21.09 -0.54
N THR A 324 3.31 -21.93 -0.56
CA THR A 324 3.43 -23.11 0.32
C THR A 324 3.30 -22.76 1.81
N LYS A 325 3.82 -21.60 2.23
CA LYS A 325 3.75 -21.13 3.63
C LYS A 325 2.34 -20.62 3.97
N THR A 326 1.76 -19.81 3.10
CA THR A 326 0.42 -19.23 3.29
C THR A 326 -0.66 -20.31 3.33
N ARG A 327 -0.52 -21.37 2.52
CA ARG A 327 -1.46 -22.50 2.44
C ARG A 327 -1.75 -23.15 3.79
N ASN A 328 -0.71 -23.46 4.58
CA ASN A 328 -0.87 -24.08 5.90
C ASN A 328 -1.55 -23.15 6.89
N LYS A 329 -1.15 -21.87 6.88
CA LYS A 329 -1.74 -20.83 7.72
C LYS A 329 -3.24 -20.67 7.44
N ILE A 330 -3.64 -20.63 6.16
CA ILE A 330 -5.05 -20.51 5.78
C ILE A 330 -5.82 -21.76 6.18
N PHE A 331 -5.29 -22.95 5.89
CA PHE A 331 -5.93 -24.20 6.28
C PHE A 331 -6.19 -24.26 7.80
N GLY A 332 -5.16 -23.99 8.61
CA GLY A 332 -5.29 -23.97 10.06
C GLY A 332 -6.32 -22.96 10.56
N ARG A 333 -6.32 -21.73 10.01
CA ARG A 333 -7.29 -20.70 10.41
C ARG A 333 -8.73 -21.02 9.98
N VAL A 334 -8.94 -21.58 8.80
CA VAL A 334 -10.29 -21.98 8.33
C VAL A 334 -10.84 -23.13 9.16
N VAL A 335 -9.99 -24.10 9.51
CA VAL A 335 -10.37 -25.21 10.43
C VAL A 335 -10.65 -24.67 11.84
N ALA A 336 -9.85 -23.73 12.34
CA ALA A 336 -10.03 -23.12 13.66
C ALA A 336 -11.33 -22.32 13.81
N LEU A 337 -11.91 -21.83 12.71
CA LEU A 337 -13.22 -21.17 12.72
C LEU A 337 -14.39 -22.15 13.00
N HIS A 338 -14.12 -23.45 13.17
CA HIS A 338 -15.09 -24.51 13.45
C HIS A 338 -16.40 -24.35 12.66
N PRO A 339 -16.38 -24.35 11.31
CA PRO A 339 -17.61 -24.25 10.55
C PRO A 339 -18.54 -25.42 10.98
N PRO A 340 -19.82 -25.17 11.34
CA PRO A 340 -20.70 -26.15 11.99
C PRO A 340 -20.90 -27.48 11.25
N THR A 341 -20.52 -27.52 9.97
CA THR A 341 -20.73 -28.58 9.00
C THR A 341 -19.43 -29.17 8.45
N CYS A 342 -18.27 -28.67 8.92
CA CYS A 342 -16.97 -29.09 8.40
C CYS A 342 -16.57 -30.45 9.00
N TYR A 343 -16.67 -31.51 8.19
CA TYR A 343 -16.04 -32.79 8.54
C TYR A 343 -14.59 -32.73 8.07
N THR A 344 -13.68 -32.29 8.94
CA THR A 344 -12.26 -32.53 8.74
C THR A 344 -12.04 -34.04 8.72
N ARG A 345 -11.91 -34.63 7.52
CA ARG A 345 -11.44 -36.02 7.38
C ARG A 345 -9.98 -36.07 7.83
N LEU A 346 -9.78 -36.27 9.14
CA LEU A 346 -8.54 -36.82 9.70
C LEU A 346 -8.56 -38.36 9.68
N ALA A 347 -9.58 -39.00 9.12
CA ALA A 347 -9.60 -40.44 8.94
C ALA A 347 -8.78 -40.83 7.68
N PRO A 348 -7.84 -41.79 7.79
CA PRO A 348 -7.15 -42.33 6.63
C PRO A 348 -8.20 -42.86 5.65
N ALA A 349 -7.95 -42.69 4.35
CA ALA A 349 -8.78 -43.26 3.31
C ALA A 349 -9.09 -44.72 3.66
N PRO A 350 -10.35 -45.19 3.63
CA PRO A 350 -10.60 -46.60 3.75
C PRO A 350 -9.83 -47.25 2.61
N GLN A 351 -8.81 -48.03 2.96
CA GLN A 351 -8.16 -48.90 2.01
C GLN A 351 -9.28 -49.75 1.41
N LEU A 352 -9.56 -49.51 0.13
CA LEU A 352 -10.23 -50.50 -0.69
C LEU A 352 -9.29 -51.70 -0.73
N SER A 353 -9.40 -52.57 0.27
CA SER A 353 -8.91 -53.93 0.23
C SER A 353 -9.70 -54.60 -0.90
N PHE A 354 -9.13 -54.57 -2.10
CA PHE A 354 -9.48 -55.48 -3.17
C PHE A 354 -9.22 -56.90 -2.65
N CYS A 355 -10.23 -57.51 -2.03
CA CYS A 355 -10.25 -58.94 -1.83
C CYS A 355 -10.55 -59.53 -3.21
N GLY A 356 -9.50 -59.85 -3.97
CA GLY A 356 -9.60 -60.53 -5.24
C GLY A 356 -10.27 -61.89 -5.05
N HIS A 357 -11.59 -61.96 -5.30
CA HIS A 357 -12.24 -63.24 -5.58
C HIS A 357 -11.90 -63.61 -7.02
N ARG A 358 -10.89 -64.47 -7.12
CA ARG A 358 -10.52 -65.20 -8.33
C ARG A 358 -11.70 -66.12 -8.67
N ALA A 359 -12.56 -65.69 -9.59
CA ALA A 359 -13.55 -66.58 -10.20
C ALA A 359 -12.80 -67.59 -11.07
N SER A 360 -12.67 -68.82 -10.57
CA SER A 360 -12.27 -69.98 -11.35
C SER A 360 -13.43 -70.38 -12.26
N LEU A 361 -13.25 -70.19 -13.56
CA LEU A 361 -13.98 -70.92 -14.59
C LEU A 361 -13.61 -72.40 -14.49
N SER A 362 -14.54 -73.25 -14.09
CA SER A 362 -14.48 -74.69 -14.36
C SER A 362 -15.47 -75.01 -15.47
N ALA A 363 -14.93 -75.45 -16.61
CA ALA A 363 -15.67 -76.17 -17.62
C ALA A 363 -16.17 -77.51 -17.05
N GLY A 364 -17.40 -77.87 -17.40
CA GLY A 364 -18.09 -79.11 -17.08
C GLY A 364 -19.44 -79.09 -17.76
#